data_AF-H2J577-F1
#
_entry.id   AF-H2J577-F1
#
_cell.length_a   1.000
_cell.length_b   1.000
_cell.length_c   1.000
_cell.angle_alpha   90.00
_cell.angle_beta   90.00
_cell.angle_gamma   90.00
#
_symmetry.space_group_name_H-M   'P 1'
#
loop_
_entity.id
_entity.type
_entity.pdbx_description
1 polymer ?
#
loop_
_entity_poly.entity_id
_entity_poly.type
_entity_poly.pdbx_seq_one_letter_code
_entity_poly.pdbx_strand_id
1 'polypeptide(L)'
;MGWWKSRRIYLFLLVIFLFLFNFIIFKKDSITIINLNPFETIEFFNGKNFTEYNFGIKRIKIDEIMLINFQKNYTIHIPIKINTDFEVRNTNKLYIAYSIPENKILLDNTKIYYEDNFDVSYITEGIIFLKSVNIELPEELYIFNNEYAQSFFLYPNYIFLRNIDFKNGIFVHELSHYVFGYKIQKKKKSDIWPELIAEAIRLNYLKSTNRNLYKKVIEDKDKSEDIYSKVLDYPILVNNIYQFISTFKEQYYNKKMSDDEFFSLLNKYRREME
;
A
#
# COMPACT_ATOMS: atom_id res chain seq x y z
N MET A 1 0.86 -18.19 56.88
CA MET A 1 0.78 -19.23 55.82
C MET A 1 0.05 -18.79 54.53
N GLY A 2 -0.75 -17.71 54.54
CA GLY A 2 -1.51 -17.26 53.35
C GLY A 2 -0.69 -16.54 52.25
N TRP A 3 0.37 -15.81 52.61
CA TRP A 3 1.15 -14.99 51.67
C TRP A 3 1.87 -15.80 50.57
N TRP A 4 2.39 -16.98 50.93
CA TRP A 4 3.11 -17.85 49.98
C TRP A 4 2.18 -18.54 48.97
N LYS A 5 0.94 -18.86 49.36
CA LYS A 5 -0.08 -19.40 48.44
C LYS A 5 -0.55 -18.33 47.45
N SER A 6 -0.82 -17.12 47.92
CA SER A 6 -1.19 -15.99 47.06
C SER A 6 -0.07 -15.61 46.07
N ARG A 7 1.19 -15.63 46.51
CA ARG A 7 2.35 -15.35 45.63
C ARG A 7 2.52 -16.38 44.51
N ARG A 8 2.28 -17.66 44.78
CA ARG A 8 2.32 -18.72 43.75
C ARG A 8 1.19 -18.59 42.73
N ILE A 9 -0.02 -18.25 43.18
CA ILE A 9 -1.16 -17.99 42.29
C ILE A 9 -0.89 -16.76 41.42
N TYR A 10 -0.32 -15.69 42.00
CA TYR A 10 0.03 -14.49 41.26
C TYR A 10 1.12 -14.75 40.20
N LEU A 11 2.16 -15.52 40.55
CA LEU A 11 3.19 -15.95 39.60
C LEU A 11 2.61 -16.84 38.49
N PHE A 12 1.70 -17.75 38.82
CA PHE A 12 1.04 -18.60 37.83
C PHE A 12 0.17 -17.78 36.86
N LEU A 13 -0.62 -16.83 37.38
CA LEU A 13 -1.41 -15.91 36.57
C LEU A 13 -0.54 -14.98 35.73
N LEU A 14 0.59 -14.49 36.27
CA LEU A 14 1.55 -13.67 35.52
C LEU A 14 2.18 -14.47 34.37
N VAL A 15 2.54 -15.73 34.60
CA VAL A 15 3.07 -16.62 33.56
C VAL A 15 2.01 -16.82 32.47
N ILE A 16 0.78 -17.17 32.83
CA ILE A 16 -0.34 -17.28 31.86
C ILE A 16 -0.56 -15.97 31.12
N PHE A 17 -0.49 -14.83 31.81
CA PHE A 17 -0.62 -13.51 31.20
C PHE A 17 0.49 -13.30 30.18
N LEU A 18 1.74 -13.63 30.48
CA LEU A 18 2.88 -13.50 29.55
C LEU A 18 2.76 -14.42 28.31
N PHE A 19 2.08 -15.58 28.41
CA PHE A 19 1.78 -16.46 27.27
C PHE A 19 0.77 -15.84 26.27
N LEU A 20 0.15 -14.71 26.60
CA LEU A 20 -0.79 -13.99 25.72
C LEU A 20 -0.12 -12.86 24.92
N PHE A 21 1.18 -12.59 25.11
CA PHE A 21 1.86 -11.47 24.46
C PHE A 21 2.95 -11.94 23.50
N ASN A 22 3.00 -11.27 22.35
CA ASN A 22 4.18 -11.27 21.48
C ASN A 22 4.95 -9.98 21.69
N PHE A 23 6.27 -10.08 21.69
CA PHE A 23 7.15 -8.92 21.70
C PHE A 23 7.97 -8.89 20.42
N ILE A 24 8.07 -7.71 19.82
CA ILE A 24 9.00 -7.43 18.73
C ILE A 24 10.00 -6.39 19.22
N ILE A 25 11.28 -6.70 19.06
CA ILE A 25 12.41 -5.84 19.38
C ILE A 25 13.14 -5.52 18.08
N PHE A 26 13.06 -4.28 17.65
CA PHE A 26 13.82 -3.80 16.50
C PHE A 26 15.24 -3.42 16.93
N LYS A 27 16.25 -3.89 16.20
CA LYS A 27 17.65 -3.46 16.26
C LYS A 27 18.12 -3.07 14.86
N LYS A 28 19.21 -2.32 14.76
CA LYS A 28 19.75 -1.72 13.52
C LYS A 28 19.67 -2.62 12.31
N ASP A 29 20.23 -3.80 12.46
CA ASP A 29 20.37 -4.77 11.38
C ASP A 29 19.59 -6.04 11.69
N SER A 30 18.68 -6.04 12.68
CA SER A 30 17.94 -7.25 13.03
C SER A 30 16.68 -7.00 13.83
N ILE A 31 15.61 -7.75 13.57
CA ILE A 31 14.44 -7.85 14.44
C ILE A 31 14.58 -9.08 15.32
N THR A 32 14.31 -8.94 16.62
CA THR A 32 14.16 -10.07 17.53
C THR A 32 12.70 -10.19 17.90
N ILE A 33 12.15 -11.38 17.73
CA ILE A 33 10.73 -11.65 17.88
C ILE A 33 10.58 -12.71 18.93
N ILE A 34 9.85 -12.35 19.97
CA ILE A 34 9.58 -13.19 21.12
C ILE A 34 8.11 -13.55 21.00
N ASN A 35 7.85 -14.73 20.44
CA ASN A 35 6.53 -15.32 20.37
C ASN A 35 6.36 -16.26 21.57
N LEU A 36 5.73 -15.79 22.64
CA LEU A 36 5.41 -16.63 23.79
C LEU A 36 4.03 -17.27 23.66
N ASN A 37 3.33 -17.10 22.54
CA ASN A 37 2.03 -17.67 22.30
C ASN A 37 2.15 -18.88 21.34
N PRO A 38 2.13 -20.13 21.84
CA PRO A 38 2.29 -21.32 20.97
C PRO A 38 1.11 -21.53 20.01
N PHE A 39 0.04 -20.74 20.13
CA PHE A 39 -1.15 -20.78 19.29
C PHE A 39 -1.15 -19.70 18.21
N GLU A 40 -0.09 -18.89 18.11
CA GLU A 40 0.03 -17.82 17.15
C GLU A 40 1.23 -18.03 16.24
N THR A 41 0.99 -17.89 14.95
CA THR A 41 2.03 -17.90 13.93
C THR A 41 2.31 -16.46 13.54
N ILE A 42 3.59 -16.08 13.63
CA ILE A 42 4.07 -14.81 13.12
C ILE A 42 4.73 -15.09 11.77
N GLU A 43 4.28 -14.35 10.76
CA GLU A 43 4.81 -14.43 9.40
C GLU A 43 5.76 -13.27 9.15
N PHE A 44 6.89 -13.58 8.51
CA PHE A 44 7.88 -12.61 8.09
C PHE A 44 8.11 -12.67 6.60
N PHE A 45 8.25 -11.49 6.01
CA PHE A 45 8.72 -11.30 4.66
C PHE A 45 9.94 -10.40 4.72
N ASN A 46 11.10 -10.87 4.26
CA ASN A 46 12.33 -10.09 4.14
C ASN A 46 12.87 -10.27 2.72
N GLY A 47 12.65 -9.28 1.85
CA GLY A 47 12.78 -9.47 0.40
C GLY A 47 11.88 -10.63 -0.09
N LYS A 48 12.44 -11.57 -0.84
CA LYS A 48 11.78 -12.84 -1.25
C LYS A 48 11.62 -13.91 -0.15
N ASN A 49 12.27 -13.75 0.99
CA ASN A 49 12.28 -14.82 2.00
C ASN A 49 11.03 -14.74 2.87
N PHE A 50 10.21 -15.79 2.80
CA PHE A 50 9.11 -16.03 3.73
C PHE A 50 9.58 -16.86 4.92
N THR A 51 9.16 -16.52 6.12
CA THR A 51 9.32 -17.45 7.24
C THR A 51 8.20 -17.36 8.25
N GLU A 52 7.69 -18.52 8.65
CA GLU A 52 6.75 -18.66 9.75
C GLU A 52 7.48 -18.91 11.08
N TYR A 53 6.89 -18.42 12.16
CA TYR A 53 7.44 -18.61 13.48
C TYR A 53 6.38 -18.75 14.56
N ASN A 54 6.36 -19.92 15.19
CA ASN A 54 5.27 -20.37 16.05
C ASN A 54 5.53 -20.18 17.56
N PHE A 55 6.76 -20.36 18.05
CA PHE A 55 7.04 -20.21 19.49
C PHE A 55 8.53 -20.04 19.79
N GLY A 56 8.84 -19.16 20.74
CA GLY A 56 10.18 -18.90 21.29
C GLY A 56 10.74 -17.51 20.98
N ILE A 57 12.07 -17.40 20.93
CA ILE A 57 12.79 -16.21 20.48
C ILE A 57 13.46 -16.47 19.12
N LYS A 58 13.20 -15.61 18.13
CA LYS A 58 13.88 -15.62 16.83
C LYS A 58 14.52 -14.27 16.55
N ARG A 59 15.79 -14.28 16.15
CA ARG A 59 16.47 -13.11 15.61
C ARG A 59 16.55 -13.22 14.09
N ILE A 60 16.13 -12.17 13.39
CA ILE A 60 16.07 -12.06 11.94
C ILE A 60 16.91 -10.86 11.56
N LYS A 61 17.85 -11.01 10.63
CA LYS A 61 18.64 -9.88 10.12
C LYS A 61 17.76 -9.04 9.18
N ILE A 62 17.80 -7.71 9.31
CA ILE A 62 17.12 -6.78 8.40
C ILE A 62 18.18 -6.33 7.40
N ASP A 63 18.10 -6.86 6.20
CA ASP A 63 19.00 -6.48 5.09
C ASP A 63 18.24 -5.69 4.01
N GLU A 64 16.91 -5.78 4.00
CA GLU A 64 15.99 -5.17 3.03
C GLU A 64 14.65 -4.81 3.72
N ILE A 65 13.62 -4.47 2.93
CA ILE A 65 12.24 -4.23 3.39
C ILE A 65 11.72 -5.48 4.11
N MET A 66 11.21 -5.26 5.33
CA MET A 66 10.65 -6.33 6.14
C MET A 66 9.19 -6.06 6.52
N LEU A 67 8.35 -7.05 6.23
CA LEU A 67 6.92 -7.07 6.50
C LEU A 67 6.63 -8.16 7.54
N ILE A 68 5.90 -7.79 8.59
CA ILE A 68 5.55 -8.71 9.68
C ILE A 68 4.04 -8.74 9.86
N ASN A 69 3.47 -9.92 9.70
CA ASN A 69 2.04 -10.18 9.84
C ASN A 69 1.78 -11.09 11.05
N PHE A 70 0.73 -10.76 11.80
CA PHE A 70 0.28 -11.50 12.97
C PHE A 70 -1.11 -12.08 12.70
N GLN A 71 -1.25 -13.40 12.70
CA GLN A 71 -2.47 -14.04 12.23
C GLN A 71 -3.69 -13.97 13.19
N LYS A 72 -3.66 -13.34 14.41
CA LYS A 72 -4.88 -13.23 15.26
C LYS A 72 -5.03 -12.05 16.27
N ASN A 73 -6.20 -11.40 16.22
CA ASN A 73 -7.02 -10.60 17.17
C ASN A 73 -6.48 -9.74 18.34
N TYR A 74 -5.20 -9.70 18.69
CA TYR A 74 -4.72 -8.87 19.80
C TYR A 74 -3.59 -7.93 19.37
N THR A 75 -3.91 -6.64 19.26
CA THR A 75 -2.95 -5.58 18.91
C THR A 75 -2.25 -5.12 20.19
N ILE A 76 -0.98 -5.46 20.35
CA ILE A 76 -0.11 -4.94 21.41
C ILE A 76 0.90 -3.99 20.77
N HIS A 77 0.95 -2.76 21.27
CA HIS A 77 1.80 -1.67 20.80
C HIS A 77 2.91 -1.40 21.80
N ILE A 78 4.19 -1.55 21.44
CA ILE A 78 5.33 -1.00 22.22
C ILE A 78 6.47 -0.60 21.24
N PRO A 79 7.22 0.51 21.46
CA PRO A 79 7.98 1.20 20.42
C PRO A 79 9.53 1.12 20.55
N ILE A 80 10.24 1.59 19.49
CA ILE A 80 11.65 2.14 19.42
C ILE A 80 12.82 1.11 19.36
N LYS A 81 14.00 1.27 18.72
CA LYS A 81 14.63 2.03 17.58
C LYS A 81 16.12 1.52 17.42
N ILE A 82 16.79 1.86 16.29
CA ILE A 82 18.21 2.35 16.10
C ILE A 82 18.90 1.53 15.01
N ASN A 83 19.33 2.01 13.81
CA ASN A 83 20.30 3.10 13.55
C ASN A 83 20.44 3.60 12.06
N THR A 84 19.34 3.88 11.38
CA THR A 84 19.16 5.04 10.48
C THR A 84 17.73 5.54 10.74
N ASP A 85 17.28 6.63 10.12
CA ASP A 85 15.87 7.01 10.22
C ASP A 85 15.05 5.92 9.49
N PHE A 86 14.43 5.02 10.24
CA PHE A 86 13.40 4.09 9.77
C PHE A 86 12.09 4.59 10.37
N GLU A 87 11.02 4.69 9.57
CA GLU A 87 9.70 5.02 10.07
C GLU A 87 8.87 3.74 10.24
N VAL A 88 8.35 3.54 11.47
CA VAL A 88 7.50 2.39 11.81
C VAL A 88 6.05 2.86 11.80
N ARG A 89 5.24 2.32 10.88
CA ARG A 89 3.80 2.59 10.86
C ARG A 89 3.00 1.35 11.26
N ASN A 90 2.10 1.55 12.21
CA ASN A 90 1.12 0.55 12.59
C ASN A 90 -0.11 0.68 11.68
N THR A 91 -0.42 -0.38 10.94
CA THR A 91 -1.79 -0.59 10.47
C THR A 91 -2.38 -1.73 11.30
N ASN A 92 -3.68 -1.73 11.56
CA ASN A 92 -4.37 -2.57 12.57
C ASN A 92 -4.04 -4.08 12.57
N LYS A 93 -3.27 -4.61 11.62
CA LYS A 93 -2.79 -6.00 11.52
C LYS A 93 -1.35 -6.18 10.97
N LEU A 94 -0.62 -5.12 10.61
CA LEU A 94 0.63 -5.23 9.83
C LEU A 94 1.67 -4.20 10.29
N TYR A 95 2.91 -4.68 10.48
CA TYR A 95 4.07 -3.85 10.74
C TYR A 95 5.00 -3.86 9.53
N ILE A 96 5.51 -2.68 9.19
CA ILE A 96 6.48 -2.52 8.10
C ILE A 96 7.68 -1.77 8.64
N ALA A 97 8.86 -2.33 8.38
CA ALA A 97 10.15 -1.70 8.64
C ALA A 97 10.91 -1.59 7.32
N TYR A 98 11.36 -0.37 6.99
CA TYR A 98 12.09 -0.07 5.76
C TYR A 98 13.06 1.09 6.01
N SER A 99 14.22 1.09 5.35
CA SER A 99 15.19 2.19 5.42
C SER A 99 14.63 3.39 4.67
N ILE A 100 14.67 4.58 5.26
CA ILE A 100 14.28 5.78 4.49
C ILE A 100 15.25 5.92 3.31
N PRO A 101 14.74 6.05 2.07
CA PRO A 101 15.60 6.21 0.92
C PRO A 101 16.45 7.48 1.02
N GLU A 102 17.71 7.40 0.61
CA GLU A 102 18.65 8.53 0.73
C GLU A 102 18.37 9.62 -0.31
N ASN A 103 17.87 9.26 -1.49
CA ASN A 103 17.55 10.23 -2.52
C ASN A 103 16.24 10.94 -2.24
N LYS A 104 16.23 12.23 -2.52
CA LYS A 104 15.04 13.07 -2.42
C LYS A 104 14.91 14.02 -3.60
N ILE A 105 13.68 14.24 -4.03
CA ILE A 105 13.31 15.37 -4.88
C ILE A 105 12.16 16.14 -4.24
N LEU A 106 12.12 17.45 -4.49
CA LEU A 106 10.99 18.30 -4.15
C LEU A 106 10.27 18.66 -5.44
N LEU A 107 9.00 18.27 -5.57
CA LEU A 107 8.15 18.63 -6.69
C LEU A 107 6.93 19.39 -6.17
N ASP A 108 6.97 20.71 -6.36
CA ASP A 108 6.11 21.70 -5.72
C ASP A 108 6.16 21.59 -4.18
N ASN A 109 5.11 21.05 -3.57
CA ASN A 109 4.95 20.88 -2.13
C ASN A 109 5.09 19.43 -1.66
N THR A 110 5.37 18.50 -2.57
CA THR A 110 5.53 17.08 -2.24
C THR A 110 7.01 16.71 -2.19
N LYS A 111 7.49 16.27 -1.03
CA LYS A 111 8.82 15.70 -0.85
C LYS A 111 8.78 14.21 -1.21
N ILE A 112 9.62 13.77 -2.13
CA ILE A 112 9.60 12.40 -2.63
C ILE A 112 10.93 11.76 -2.34
N TYR A 113 10.91 10.71 -1.53
CA TYR A 113 12.05 9.88 -1.20
C TYR A 113 12.01 8.61 -2.06
N TYR A 114 13.13 8.21 -2.64
CA TYR A 114 13.18 7.04 -3.54
C TYR A 114 14.53 6.33 -3.51
N GLU A 115 14.53 5.02 -3.76
CA GLU A 115 15.76 4.21 -3.85
C GLU A 115 16.50 4.42 -5.18
N ASP A 116 17.83 4.22 -5.19
CA ASP A 116 18.74 4.51 -6.33
C ASP A 116 18.37 3.83 -7.65
N ASN A 117 17.60 2.74 -7.60
CA ASN A 117 17.21 1.95 -8.75
C ASN A 117 16.06 2.57 -9.57
N PHE A 118 15.45 3.66 -9.11
CA PHE A 118 14.40 4.35 -9.86
C PHE A 118 14.94 5.50 -10.69
N ASP A 119 14.51 5.54 -11.95
CA ASP A 119 14.79 6.68 -12.83
C ASP A 119 13.91 7.88 -12.43
N VAL A 120 14.56 8.91 -11.92
CA VAL A 120 13.93 10.14 -11.43
C VAL A 120 13.08 10.86 -12.49
N SER A 121 13.42 10.69 -13.78
CA SER A 121 12.67 11.32 -14.88
C SER A 121 11.25 10.76 -14.96
N TYR A 122 11.10 9.43 -14.86
CA TYR A 122 9.80 8.76 -14.84
C TYR A 122 9.00 9.07 -13.57
N ILE A 123 9.65 9.21 -12.41
CA ILE A 123 8.99 9.64 -11.17
C ILE A 123 8.37 11.02 -11.39
N THR A 124 9.17 11.94 -11.93
CA THR A 124 8.79 13.32 -12.19
C THR A 124 7.66 13.41 -13.21
N GLU A 125 7.77 12.69 -14.33
CA GLU A 125 6.75 12.65 -15.39
C GLU A 125 5.41 12.11 -14.87
N GLY A 126 5.44 10.99 -14.11
CA GLY A 126 4.24 10.41 -13.51
C GLY A 126 3.54 11.35 -12.53
N ILE A 127 4.30 12.08 -11.71
CA ILE A 127 3.75 13.06 -10.77
C ILE A 127 3.17 14.27 -11.48
N ILE A 128 3.85 14.81 -12.48
CA ILE A 128 3.34 15.92 -13.30
C ILE A 128 2.03 15.50 -13.98
N PHE A 129 1.98 14.29 -14.53
CA PHE A 129 0.77 13.75 -15.13
C PHE A 129 -0.37 13.64 -14.10
N LEU A 130 -0.15 13.03 -12.93
CA LEU A 130 -1.17 12.90 -11.88
C LEU A 130 -1.73 14.26 -11.45
N LYS A 131 -0.87 15.26 -11.28
CA LYS A 131 -1.32 16.62 -10.98
C LYS A 131 -2.18 17.21 -12.11
N SER A 132 -1.81 16.97 -13.36
CA SER A 132 -2.61 17.42 -14.52
C SER A 132 -4.03 16.85 -14.53
N VAL A 133 -4.22 15.60 -14.07
CA VAL A 133 -5.54 14.96 -13.93
C VAL A 133 -6.22 15.28 -12.59
N ASN A 134 -5.78 16.33 -11.88
CA ASN A 134 -6.30 16.76 -10.58
C ASN A 134 -6.21 15.67 -9.51
N ILE A 135 -5.12 14.89 -9.49
CA ILE A 135 -4.81 13.96 -8.40
C ILE A 135 -3.84 14.64 -7.44
N GLU A 136 -4.30 14.78 -6.20
CA GLU A 136 -3.47 15.26 -5.10
C GLU A 136 -2.51 14.16 -4.66
N LEU A 137 -1.37 14.58 -4.10
CA LEU A 137 -0.35 13.71 -3.57
C LEU A 137 -0.20 13.96 -2.06
N PRO A 138 0.28 12.97 -1.30
CA PRO A 138 0.69 13.22 0.08
C PRO A 138 1.83 14.26 0.12
N GLU A 139 1.97 14.97 1.24
CA GLU A 139 3.04 15.98 1.43
C GLU A 139 4.44 15.35 1.39
N GLU A 140 4.56 14.12 1.88
CA GLU A 140 5.75 13.30 1.75
C GLU A 140 5.36 12.00 1.09
N LEU A 141 6.14 11.50 0.12
CA LEU A 141 5.94 10.23 -0.58
C LEU A 141 7.24 9.42 -0.52
N TYR A 142 7.14 8.13 -0.22
CA TYR A 142 8.30 7.24 -0.13
C TYR A 142 8.12 6.08 -1.11
N ILE A 143 9.08 5.94 -2.02
CA ILE A 143 9.08 4.99 -3.14
C ILE A 143 10.14 3.92 -2.89
N PHE A 144 9.69 2.68 -2.79
CA PHE A 144 10.52 1.52 -2.51
C PHE A 144 10.51 0.56 -3.69
N ASN A 145 11.66 -0.03 -3.99
CA ASN A 145 11.73 -1.23 -4.79
C ASN A 145 11.10 -2.37 -4.01
N ASN A 146 10.41 -3.28 -4.69
CA ASN A 146 9.92 -4.47 -4.03
C ASN A 146 10.12 -5.71 -4.89
N GLU A 147 10.32 -6.84 -4.21
CA GLU A 147 10.47 -8.16 -4.83
C GLU A 147 9.19 -8.99 -4.79
N TYR A 148 8.06 -8.44 -4.36
CA TYR A 148 6.79 -9.15 -4.26
C TYR A 148 6.21 -9.47 -5.64
N ALA A 149 5.15 -10.27 -5.65
CA ALA A 149 4.44 -10.65 -6.87
C ALA A 149 3.72 -9.47 -7.55
N GLN A 150 3.49 -8.35 -6.83
CA GLN A 150 2.82 -7.16 -7.35
C GLN A 150 3.31 -5.89 -6.66
N SER A 151 3.23 -4.78 -7.37
CA SER A 151 3.36 -3.44 -6.77
C SER A 151 2.11 -3.09 -5.96
N PHE A 152 2.23 -2.20 -4.99
CA PHE A 152 1.10 -1.75 -4.17
C PHE A 152 1.35 -0.38 -3.51
N PHE A 153 0.28 0.39 -3.33
CA PHE A 153 0.27 1.58 -2.47
C PHE A 153 -0.21 1.26 -1.05
N LEU A 154 0.54 1.74 -0.07
CA LEU A 154 0.19 1.68 1.33
C LEU A 154 0.03 3.09 1.90
N TYR A 155 -1.19 3.39 2.30
CA TYR A 155 -1.54 4.66 2.94
C TYR A 155 -0.78 4.84 4.28
N PRO A 156 -0.41 6.08 4.67
CA PRO A 156 -0.69 7.33 3.96
C PRO A 156 0.16 7.69 2.74
N ASN A 157 1.34 7.14 2.56
CA ASN A 157 2.28 7.72 1.59
C ASN A 157 3.43 6.81 1.13
N TYR A 158 3.21 5.51 1.13
CA TYR A 158 4.20 4.53 0.71
C TYR A 158 3.79 3.89 -0.58
N ILE A 159 4.74 3.71 -1.48
CA ILE A 159 4.53 2.96 -2.70
C ILE A 159 5.66 1.95 -2.84
N PHE A 160 5.28 0.70 -3.03
CA PHE A 160 6.18 -0.41 -3.26
C PHE A 160 6.05 -0.78 -4.73
N LEU A 161 7.13 -0.62 -5.50
CA LEU A 161 7.14 -0.82 -6.95
C LEU A 161 8.14 -1.89 -7.36
N ARG A 162 7.74 -2.75 -8.29
CA ARG A 162 8.70 -3.63 -8.98
C ARG A 162 9.37 -2.83 -10.08
N ASN A 163 10.67 -3.04 -10.29
CA ASN A 163 11.42 -2.38 -11.37
C ASN A 163 10.76 -2.57 -12.76
N ILE A 164 10.15 -3.73 -13.01
CA ILE A 164 9.43 -4.00 -14.27
C ILE A 164 8.10 -3.25 -14.39
N ASP A 165 7.46 -2.96 -13.27
CA ASP A 165 6.14 -2.30 -13.21
C ASP A 165 6.26 -0.79 -13.41
N PHE A 166 7.38 -0.22 -12.98
CA PHE A 166 7.64 1.22 -13.04
C PHE A 166 7.49 1.77 -14.46
N LYS A 167 8.10 1.10 -15.45
CA LYS A 167 8.00 1.49 -16.87
C LYS A 167 6.63 1.25 -17.49
N ASN A 168 5.78 0.44 -16.85
CA ASN A 168 4.43 0.12 -17.31
C ASN A 168 3.36 1.08 -16.76
N GLY A 169 3.77 2.20 -16.15
CA GLY A 169 2.84 3.18 -15.59
C GLY A 169 2.13 2.72 -14.32
N ILE A 170 2.55 1.60 -13.71
CA ILE A 170 1.96 1.10 -12.45
C ILE A 170 2.20 2.08 -11.31
N PHE A 171 3.31 2.84 -11.34
CA PHE A 171 3.53 3.95 -10.40
C PHE A 171 2.34 4.91 -10.35
N VAL A 172 1.80 5.28 -11.52
CA VAL A 172 0.66 6.18 -11.66
C VAL A 172 -0.62 5.51 -11.15
N HIS A 173 -0.82 4.22 -11.44
CA HIS A 173 -1.94 3.43 -10.92
C HIS A 173 -1.95 3.40 -9.39
N GLU A 174 -0.86 2.93 -8.80
CA GLU A 174 -0.76 2.75 -7.35
C GLU A 174 -0.88 4.08 -6.61
N LEU A 175 -0.24 5.13 -7.11
CA LEU A 175 -0.32 6.45 -6.47
C LEU A 175 -1.71 7.07 -6.60
N SER A 176 -2.48 6.73 -7.64
CA SER A 176 -3.89 7.14 -7.75
C SER A 176 -4.76 6.60 -6.62
N HIS A 177 -4.39 5.48 -6.00
CA HIS A 177 -5.14 4.94 -4.87
C HIS A 177 -5.15 5.86 -3.65
N TYR A 178 -4.13 6.71 -3.49
CA TYR A 178 -4.11 7.75 -2.45
C TYR A 178 -5.45 8.51 -2.40
N VAL A 179 -5.95 8.92 -3.57
CA VAL A 179 -7.27 9.54 -3.69
C VAL A 179 -8.36 8.47 -3.75
N PHE A 180 -8.25 7.50 -4.65
CA PHE A 180 -9.29 6.50 -4.91
C PHE A 180 -9.03 5.20 -4.14
N GLY A 181 -9.71 5.05 -3.01
CA GLY A 181 -9.55 3.92 -2.10
C GLY A 181 -9.28 4.39 -0.67
N TYR A 182 -8.54 5.49 -0.50
CA TYR A 182 -8.19 6.03 0.83
C TYR A 182 -8.87 7.36 1.18
N LYS A 183 -8.81 8.39 0.32
CA LYS A 183 -9.57 9.65 0.53
C LYS A 183 -11.04 9.48 0.17
N ILE A 184 -11.31 8.83 -0.95
CA ILE A 184 -12.64 8.37 -1.34
C ILE A 184 -12.64 6.86 -1.08
N GLN A 185 -13.32 6.43 -0.03
CA GLN A 185 -13.19 5.07 0.49
C GLN A 185 -14.25 4.14 -0.09
N LYS A 186 -13.90 2.86 -0.23
CA LYS A 186 -14.88 1.82 -0.55
C LYS A 186 -15.92 1.70 0.59
N LYS A 187 -17.19 1.48 0.24
CA LYS A 187 -18.21 1.08 1.23
C LYS A 187 -18.07 -0.40 1.60
N LYS A 188 -17.73 -1.25 0.63
CA LYS A 188 -17.56 -2.70 0.76
C LYS A 188 -16.16 -3.10 0.28
N LYS A 189 -15.55 -4.10 0.91
CA LYS A 189 -14.24 -4.63 0.48
C LYS A 189 -14.24 -5.13 -0.97
N SER A 190 -15.39 -5.63 -1.43
CA SER A 190 -15.61 -6.14 -2.78
C SER A 190 -15.81 -5.05 -3.84
N ASP A 191 -15.96 -3.77 -3.46
CA ASP A 191 -16.16 -2.71 -4.43
C ASP A 191 -14.91 -2.58 -5.32
N ILE A 192 -15.12 -2.49 -6.64
CA ILE A 192 -14.04 -2.52 -7.64
C ILE A 192 -13.73 -1.15 -8.23
N TRP A 193 -14.62 -0.16 -8.06
CA TRP A 193 -14.50 1.14 -8.71
C TRP A 193 -13.13 1.83 -8.54
N PRO A 194 -12.39 1.72 -7.41
CA PRO A 194 -11.08 2.37 -7.31
C PRO A 194 -10.06 1.81 -8.28
N GLU A 195 -10.07 0.50 -8.52
CA GLU A 195 -9.17 -0.15 -9.49
C GLU A 195 -9.50 0.31 -10.91
N LEU A 196 -10.79 0.46 -11.24
CA LEU A 196 -11.22 0.94 -12.55
C LEU A 196 -10.74 2.37 -12.82
N ILE A 197 -10.87 3.26 -11.83
CA ILE A 197 -10.39 4.65 -11.98
C ILE A 197 -8.86 4.71 -12.05
N ALA A 198 -8.16 4.02 -11.14
CA ALA A 198 -6.69 4.00 -11.13
C ALA A 198 -6.12 3.46 -12.45
N GLU A 199 -6.72 2.40 -13.00
CA GLU A 199 -6.29 1.83 -14.28
C GLU A 199 -6.63 2.76 -15.45
N ALA A 200 -7.79 3.44 -15.43
CA ALA A 200 -8.13 4.43 -16.46
C ALA A 200 -7.13 5.60 -16.49
N ILE A 201 -6.66 6.03 -15.32
CA ILE A 201 -5.62 7.07 -15.18
C ILE A 201 -4.29 6.56 -15.74
N ARG A 202 -3.89 5.34 -15.40
CA ARG A 202 -2.69 4.69 -15.95
C ARG A 202 -2.75 4.56 -17.47
N LEU A 203 -3.89 4.16 -18.04
CA LEU A 203 -4.06 4.06 -19.48
C LEU A 203 -3.93 5.43 -20.16
N ASN A 204 -4.47 6.49 -19.56
CA ASN A 204 -4.29 7.86 -20.05
C ASN A 204 -2.83 8.32 -19.98
N TYR A 205 -2.12 7.98 -18.90
CA TYR A 205 -0.69 8.23 -18.79
C TYR A 205 0.08 7.54 -19.91
N LEU A 206 -0.13 6.24 -20.12
CA LEU A 206 0.56 5.50 -21.18
C LEU A 206 0.21 6.05 -22.57
N LYS A 207 -1.05 6.45 -22.79
CA LYS A 207 -1.50 7.05 -24.05
C LYS A 207 -0.76 8.35 -24.36
N SER A 208 -0.43 9.16 -23.35
CA SER A 208 0.28 10.43 -23.53
C SER A 208 1.81 10.29 -23.56
N THR A 209 2.38 9.32 -22.84
CA THR A 209 3.84 9.21 -22.65
C THR A 209 4.48 8.08 -23.48
N ASN A 210 3.77 6.99 -23.74
CA ASN A 210 4.29 5.83 -24.47
C ASN A 210 3.20 5.08 -25.24
N ARG A 211 2.84 5.61 -26.42
CA ARG A 211 1.73 5.08 -27.25
C ARG A 211 1.91 3.62 -27.68
N ASN A 212 3.15 3.16 -27.87
CA ASN A 212 3.43 1.77 -28.22
C ASN A 212 3.12 0.82 -27.06
N LEU A 213 3.57 1.19 -25.85
CA LEU A 213 3.27 0.43 -24.64
C LEU A 213 1.79 0.47 -24.31
N TYR A 214 1.13 1.62 -24.47
CA TYR A 214 -0.33 1.74 -24.36
C TYR A 214 -1.05 0.72 -25.24
N LYS A 215 -0.73 0.65 -26.54
CA LYS A 215 -1.36 -0.32 -27.45
C LYS A 215 -1.15 -1.76 -26.99
N LYS A 216 0.08 -2.11 -26.61
CA LYS A 216 0.40 -3.45 -26.09
C LYS A 216 -0.43 -3.80 -24.85
N VAL A 217 -0.52 -2.87 -23.90
CA VAL A 217 -1.31 -3.06 -22.67
C VAL A 217 -2.80 -3.23 -22.97
N ILE A 218 -3.36 -2.48 -23.92
CA ILE A 218 -4.76 -2.65 -24.35
C ILE A 218 -4.97 -4.02 -25.01
N GLU A 219 -4.10 -4.41 -25.95
CA GLU A 219 -4.19 -5.70 -26.64
C GLU A 219 -4.07 -6.91 -25.70
N ASP A 220 -3.25 -6.80 -24.66
CA ASP A 220 -3.12 -7.84 -23.63
C ASP A 220 -4.39 -7.90 -22.74
N LYS A 221 -5.01 -6.76 -22.44
CA LYS A 221 -6.24 -6.66 -21.65
C LYS A 221 -7.48 -7.17 -22.39
N ASP A 222 -7.59 -6.90 -23.69
CA ASP A 222 -8.70 -7.41 -24.52
C ASP A 222 -8.79 -8.96 -24.50
N LYS A 223 -7.73 -9.64 -24.07
CA LYS A 223 -7.63 -11.10 -23.96
C LYS A 223 -7.77 -11.62 -22.52
N SER A 224 -7.87 -10.73 -21.52
CA SER A 224 -7.92 -11.08 -20.10
C SER A 224 -9.29 -10.80 -19.50
N GLU A 225 -9.70 -11.60 -18.52
CA GLU A 225 -10.95 -11.43 -17.77
C GLU A 225 -10.74 -10.74 -16.40
N ASP A 226 -9.54 -10.19 -16.16
CA ASP A 226 -9.21 -9.55 -14.89
C ASP A 226 -9.89 -8.19 -14.69
N ILE A 227 -9.80 -7.67 -13.46
CA ILE A 227 -10.40 -6.40 -13.09
C ILE A 227 -9.85 -5.21 -13.87
N TYR A 228 -8.58 -5.29 -14.28
CA TYR A 228 -7.90 -4.22 -15.00
C TYR A 228 -8.31 -4.19 -16.47
N SER A 229 -8.91 -5.26 -16.99
CA SER A 229 -9.42 -5.37 -18.36
C SER A 229 -10.83 -4.80 -18.46
N LYS A 230 -11.62 -4.87 -17.38
CA LYS A 230 -12.96 -4.26 -17.28
C LYS A 230 -12.98 -2.74 -17.49
N VAL A 231 -11.85 -2.06 -17.33
CA VAL A 231 -11.76 -0.61 -17.63
C VAL A 231 -12.14 -0.29 -19.08
N LEU A 232 -11.91 -1.23 -20.00
CA LEU A 232 -12.19 -1.07 -21.43
C LEU A 232 -13.70 -1.06 -21.74
N ASP A 233 -14.51 -1.64 -20.87
CA ASP A 233 -15.98 -1.59 -20.93
C ASP A 233 -16.53 -0.19 -20.61
N TYR A 234 -15.67 0.71 -20.11
CA TYR A 234 -16.04 2.07 -19.71
C TYR A 234 -15.21 3.13 -20.46
N PRO A 235 -15.38 3.29 -21.79
CA PRO A 235 -14.59 4.23 -22.60
C PRO A 235 -14.62 5.67 -22.10
N ILE A 236 -15.69 6.08 -21.41
CA ILE A 236 -15.80 7.43 -20.86
C ILE A 236 -14.75 7.71 -19.78
N LEU A 237 -14.35 6.70 -18.99
CA LEU A 237 -13.25 6.83 -18.04
C LEU A 237 -11.93 7.08 -18.75
N VAL A 238 -11.76 6.52 -19.96
CA VAL A 238 -10.53 6.70 -20.73
C VAL A 238 -10.54 8.03 -21.49
N ASN A 239 -11.67 8.40 -22.11
CA ASN A 239 -11.72 9.54 -23.04
C ASN A 239 -11.93 10.89 -22.34
N ASN A 240 -12.63 10.93 -21.20
CA ASN A 240 -12.99 12.17 -20.50
C ASN A 240 -12.48 12.19 -19.04
N ILE A 241 -11.33 11.55 -18.80
CA ILE A 241 -10.80 11.29 -17.45
C ILE A 241 -10.67 12.57 -16.60
N TYR A 242 -10.22 13.68 -17.19
CA TYR A 242 -9.99 14.95 -16.49
C TYR A 242 -11.28 15.53 -15.90
N GLN A 243 -12.31 15.64 -16.73
CA GLN A 243 -13.61 16.17 -16.31
C GLN A 243 -14.29 15.22 -15.32
N PHE A 244 -14.22 13.91 -15.60
CA PHE A 244 -14.76 12.89 -14.70
C PHE A 244 -14.14 12.99 -13.30
N ILE A 245 -12.80 12.95 -13.20
CA ILE A 245 -12.10 13.02 -11.91
C ILE A 245 -12.42 14.30 -11.16
N SER A 246 -12.44 15.44 -11.84
CA SER A 246 -12.71 16.72 -11.20
C SER A 246 -14.06 16.71 -10.47
N THR A 247 -15.12 16.32 -11.16
CA THR A 247 -16.47 16.27 -10.56
C THR A 247 -16.63 15.13 -9.58
N PHE A 248 -16.00 13.98 -9.85
CA PHE A 248 -16.00 12.86 -8.92
C PHE A 248 -15.39 13.24 -7.57
N LYS A 249 -14.23 13.91 -7.58
CA LYS A 249 -13.58 14.40 -6.37
C LYS A 249 -14.46 15.42 -5.66
N GLU A 250 -14.98 16.42 -6.35
CA GLU A 250 -15.82 17.46 -5.76
C GLU A 250 -17.00 16.86 -4.97
N GLN A 251 -17.61 15.80 -5.49
CA GLN A 251 -18.77 15.17 -4.88
C GLN A 251 -18.41 14.19 -3.74
N TYR A 252 -17.31 13.44 -3.86
CA TYR A 252 -17.04 12.27 -3.02
C TYR A 252 -15.78 12.34 -2.16
N TYR A 253 -15.01 13.42 -2.21
CA TYR A 253 -13.82 13.58 -1.38
C TYR A 253 -14.14 13.43 0.12
N ASN A 254 -13.34 12.63 0.84
CA ASN A 254 -13.56 12.23 2.24
C ASN A 254 -14.90 11.50 2.51
N LYS A 255 -15.53 10.91 1.49
CA LYS A 255 -16.74 10.10 1.63
C LYS A 255 -16.48 8.64 1.31
N LYS A 256 -17.46 7.79 1.64
CA LYS A 256 -17.51 6.39 1.23
C LYS A 256 -18.41 6.21 0.01
N MET A 257 -18.03 5.32 -0.89
CA MET A 257 -18.72 5.06 -2.14
C MET A 257 -18.78 3.56 -2.45
N SER A 258 -19.94 3.08 -2.92
CA SER A 258 -20.12 1.73 -3.44
C SER A 258 -20.07 1.67 -4.96
N ASP A 259 -19.90 0.47 -5.49
CA ASP A 259 -19.99 0.22 -6.94
C ASP A 259 -21.33 0.68 -7.53
N ASP A 260 -22.46 0.45 -6.85
CA ASP A 260 -23.78 0.88 -7.34
C ASP A 260 -23.86 2.41 -7.55
N GLU A 261 -23.29 3.18 -6.62
CA GLU A 261 -23.24 4.64 -6.71
C GLU A 261 -22.30 5.08 -7.83
N PHE A 262 -21.16 4.40 -7.97
CA PHE A 262 -20.18 4.65 -9.02
C PHE A 262 -20.76 4.42 -10.41
N PHE A 263 -21.37 3.26 -10.66
CA PHE A 263 -21.93 2.95 -11.96
C PHE A 263 -23.18 3.80 -12.27
N SER A 264 -23.96 4.19 -11.26
CA SER A 264 -25.04 5.17 -11.45
C SER A 264 -24.52 6.52 -11.92
N LEU A 265 -23.48 7.04 -11.25
CA LEU A 265 -22.82 8.29 -11.64
C LEU A 265 -22.20 8.19 -13.05
N LEU A 266 -21.50 7.09 -13.34
CA LEU A 266 -20.86 6.86 -14.63
C LEU A 266 -21.88 6.85 -15.77
N ASN A 267 -23.04 6.20 -15.55
CA ASN A 267 -24.15 6.19 -16.50
C ASN A 267 -24.76 7.58 -16.69
N LYS A 268 -24.89 8.38 -15.63
CA LYS A 268 -25.33 9.76 -15.72
C LYS A 268 -24.36 10.59 -16.56
N TYR A 269 -23.06 10.48 -16.26
CA TYR A 269 -21.99 11.16 -17.01
C TYR A 269 -22.00 10.81 -18.50
N ARG A 270 -22.19 9.53 -18.84
CA ARG A 270 -22.29 9.09 -20.23
C ARG A 270 -23.41 9.80 -20.98
N ARG A 271 -24.58 9.92 -20.37
CA ARG A 271 -25.75 10.58 -20.99
C ARG A 271 -25.58 12.08 -21.18
N GLU A 272 -24.70 12.72 -20.41
CA GLU A 272 -24.46 14.18 -20.49
C GLU A 272 -23.38 14.53 -21.52
N MET A 273 -22.61 13.55 -22.00
CA MET A 273 -21.49 13.75 -22.94
C MET A 273 -21.73 13.11 -24.33
N GLU A 274 -22.82 12.36 -24.50
CA GLU A 274 -23.37 11.89 -25.79
C GLU A 274 -24.40 12.91 -26.32
#